data_AF-W1XVY6-F1
#
_entry.id   AF-W1XVY6-F1
#
_cell.length_a   1.000
_cell.length_b   1.000
_cell.length_c   1.000
_cell.angle_alpha   90.00
_cell.angle_beta   90.00
_cell.angle_gamma   90.00
#
_symmetry.space_group_name_H-M   'P 1'
#
loop_
_entity.id
_entity.type
_entity.pdbx_description
1 polymer ?
#
loop_
_entity_poly.entity_id
_entity_poly.type
_entity_poly.pdbx_seq_one_letter_code
_entity_poly.pdbx_strand_id
1 'polypeptide(L)' 'MDEKILEFTVFCIDSLAEYLNKDTKEVYNLIKNKSNILDEYIIPCYEPLHTQSKK' A
#
# COMPACT_ATOMS: atom_id res chain seq x y z
N MET A 1 5.25 9.09 10.69
CA MET A 1 5.31 8.46 9.36
C MET A 1 5.65 9.57 8.38
N ASP A 2 6.59 9.36 7.47
CA ASP A 2 6.93 10.35 6.45
C ASP A 2 5.70 10.59 5.55
N GLU A 3 5.44 11.86 5.19
CA GLU A 3 4.27 12.27 4.39
C GLU A 3 4.24 11.54 3.04
N LYS A 4 5.41 11.30 2.43
CA LYS A 4 5.50 10.61 1.14
C LYS A 4 5.20 9.11 1.26
N ILE A 5 5.58 8.49 2.38
CA ILE A 5 5.28 7.08 2.65
C ILE A 5 3.77 6.91 2.84
N LEU A 6 3.13 7.87 3.53
CA LEU A 6 1.69 7.87 3.73
C LEU A 6 0.94 7.99 2.40
N GLU A 7 1.31 8.98 1.57
CA GLU A 7 0.71 9.18 0.25
C GLU A 7 0.85 7.94 -0.65
N PHE A 8 2.06 7.36 -0.69
CA PHE A 8 2.30 6.13 -1.45
C PHE A 8 1.50 4.93 -0.91
N THR A 9 1.41 4.80 0.40
CA THR A 9 0.62 3.74 1.04
C THR A 9 -0.85 3.85 0.65
N VAL A 10 -1.42 5.06 0.71
CA VAL A 10 -2.80 5.32 0.30
C VAL A 10 -3.00 4.95 -1.17
N PHE A 11 -2.09 5.40 -2.04
CA PHE A 11 -2.11 5.05 -3.47
C PHE A 11 -2.08 3.53 -3.71
N CYS A 12 -1.24 2.78 -2.98
CA CYS A 12 -1.20 1.33 -3.09
C CYS A 12 -2.51 0.66 -2.68
N ILE A 13 -3.16 1.16 -1.62
CA ILE A 13 -4.44 0.61 -1.15
C ILE A 13 -5.52 0.86 -2.18
N ASP A 14 -5.62 2.07 -2.72
CA ASP A 14 -6.63 2.42 -3.73
C ASP A 14 -6.41 1.63 -5.04
N SER A 15 -5.16 1.55 -5.51
CA SER A 15 -4.83 0.76 -6.72
C SER A 15 -5.17 -0.73 -6.54
N LEU A 16 -4.92 -1.28 -5.35
CA LEU A 16 -5.23 -2.67 -5.05
C LEU A 16 -6.73 -2.90 -4.86
N ALA A 17 -7.46 -1.91 -4.33
CA ALA A 17 -8.92 -1.91 -4.22
C ALA A 17 -9.57 -1.94 -5.61
N GLU A 18 -9.11 -1.11 -6.54
CA GLU A 18 -9.55 -1.15 -7.94
C GLU A 18 -9.24 -2.49 -8.60
N TYR A 19 -8.01 -3.00 -8.44
CA TYR A 19 -7.58 -4.26 -9.04
C TYR A 19 -8.39 -5.47 -8.52
N LEU A 20 -8.68 -5.50 -7.22
CA LEU A 20 -9.45 -6.58 -6.59
C LEU A 20 -10.97 -6.37 -6.66
N ASN A 21 -11.42 -5.22 -7.20
CA ASN A 21 -12.81 -4.78 -7.17
C ASN A 21 -13.42 -4.85 -5.75
N LYS A 22 -12.69 -4.29 -4.78
CA LYS A 22 -13.00 -4.29 -3.35
C LYS A 22 -13.04 -2.88 -2.79
N ASP A 23 -13.69 -2.72 -1.65
CA ASP A 23 -13.65 -1.45 -0.90
C ASP A 23 -12.26 -1.21 -0.30
N THR A 24 -11.79 0.04 -0.34
CA THR A 24 -10.49 0.48 0.21
C THR A 24 -10.32 0.06 1.68
N LYS A 25 -11.38 0.05 2.50
CA LYS A 25 -11.29 -0.40 3.90
C LYS A 25 -11.08 -1.91 4.01
N GLU A 26 -11.70 -2.70 3.12
CA GLU A 26 -11.47 -4.14 3.07
C GLU A 26 -10.02 -4.44 2.73
N VAL A 27 -9.49 -3.74 1.72
CA VAL A 27 -8.10 -3.89 1.30
C VAL A 27 -7.13 -3.45 2.40
N TYR A 28 -7.35 -2.30 3.02
CA TYR A 28 -6.56 -1.85 4.17
C TYR A 28 -6.51 -2.91 5.27
N ASN A 29 -7.67 -3.44 5.67
CA ASN A 29 -7.75 -4.48 6.70
C ASN A 29 -7.01 -5.76 6.27
N LEU A 30 -7.06 -6.11 4.99
CA LEU A 30 -6.39 -7.29 4.44
C LEU A 30 -4.86 -7.13 4.45
N ILE A 31 -4.34 -5.98 4.06
CA ILE A 31 -2.89 -5.72 4.02
C ILE A 31 -2.29 -5.40 5.40
N LYS A 32 -3.06 -4.79 6.30
CA LYS A 32 -2.58 -4.41 7.64
C LYS A 32 -2.79 -5.51 8.67
N ASN A 33 -4.00 -6.03 8.78
CA ASN A 33 -4.36 -6.93 9.89
C ASN A 33 -4.32 -8.40 9.53
N LYS A 34 -4.54 -8.76 8.25
CA LYS A 34 -4.58 -10.18 7.84
C LYS A 34 -3.27 -10.73 7.28
N SER A 35 -2.36 -9.86 6.84
CA SER A 35 -1.16 -10.29 6.11
C SER A 35 0.13 -9.57 6.51
N ASN A 36 0.07 -8.54 7.37
CA ASN A 36 1.20 -7.67 7.73
C ASN A 36 1.96 -7.02 6.55
N ILE A 37 1.46 -7.14 5.32
CA ILE A 37 2.09 -6.61 4.10
C ILE A 37 2.35 -5.11 4.23
N LEU A 38 1.47 -4.38 4.92
CA LEU A 38 1.66 -2.95 5.11
C LEU A 38 2.95 -2.64 5.90
N ASP A 39 3.17 -3.33 7.02
CA ASP A 39 4.28 -3.04 7.94
C ASP A 39 5.58 -3.76 7.57
N GLU A 40 5.49 -4.95 6.97
CA GLU A 40 6.64 -5.79 6.65
C GLU A 40 7.14 -5.60 5.21
N TYR A 41 6.33 -5.03 4.31
CA TYR A 41 6.67 -4.89 2.90
C TYR A 41 6.48 -3.47 2.37
N ILE A 42 5.28 -2.89 2.41
CA ILE A 42 5.00 -1.59 1.75
C ILE A 42 5.81 -0.45 2.40
N ILE A 43 5.81 -0.34 3.73
CA ILE A 43 6.54 0.72 4.44
C ILE A 43 8.06 0.52 4.35
N PRO A 44 8.63 -0.68 4.66
CA PRO A 44 10.08 -0.88 4.62
C PRO A 44 10.66 -0.80 3.21
N CYS A 45 9.89 -1.16 2.19
CA CYS A 45 10.32 -1.15 0.79
C CYS A 45 9.83 0.11 0.03
N TYR A 46 9.47 1.19 0.72
CA TYR A 46 8.98 2.42 0.08
C TYR A 46 9.90 2.92 -1.07
N GLU A 47 11.19 3.11 -0.80
CA GLU A 47 12.15 3.64 -1.80
C GLU A 47 12.22 2.80 -3.10
N PRO A 48 12.45 1.48 -3.05
CA PRO A 48 12.46 0.66 -4.27
C PRO A 48 11.08 0.54 -4.95
N LEU A 49 9.98 0.52 -4.19
CA LEU A 49 8.63 0.43 -4.78
C LEU A 49 8.22 1.73 -5.47
N HIS A 50 8.49 2.87 -4.83
CA HIS A 50 8.14 4.19 -5.35
C HIS A 50 8.94 4.56 -6.61
N THR A 51 10.19 4.07 -6.74
CA THR A 51 10.96 4.21 -7.99
C THR A 51 10.46 3.28 -9.09
N GLN A 52 9.96 2.09 -8.75
CA GLN A 52 9.35 1.16 -9.71
C GLN A 52 8.04 1.68 -10.29
N SER A 53 7.18 2.34 -9.49
CA SER A 53 5.92 2.94 -9.97
C SER A 53 6.09 4.12 -10.93
N LYS A 54 7.32 4.65 -11.09
CA LYS A 54 7.62 5.77 -12.01
C LYS A 54 8.09 5.34 -13.40
N LYS A 55 8.19 4.03 -13.66
CA LYS A 55 8.47 3.47 -15.00
C LYS A 55 7.18 3.17 -15.75
#